data_AF-A0A448WQ32-F1
#
_entry.id   AF-A0A448WQ32-F1
#
_cell.length_a   1.000
_cell.length_b   1.000
_cell.length_c   1.000
_cell.angle_alpha   90.00
_cell.angle_beta   90.00
_cell.angle_gamma   90.00
#
_symmetry.space_group_name_H-M   'P 1'
#
loop_
_entity.id
_entity.type
_entity.pdbx_description
1 polymer ?
#
loop_
_entity_poly.entity_id
_entity_poly.type
_entity_poly.pdbx_seq_one_letter_code
_entity_poly.pdbx_strand_id
1 'polypeptide(L)'
;MALDYSNPHMSPFREFQRMKHHPHFAEILTGGNRISYGARVLNEGGFQGIPRLTMPGAALIGCSPGFLNVMKVKGVHNAIRTGRIAAETIFSELMSNPNITSEDGNV
;
A
#
# COMPACT_ATOMS: atom_id res chain seq x y z
N MET A 1 12.79 -7.51 -3.97
CA MET A 1 13.84 -6.49 -3.72
C MET A 1 13.15 -5.35 -3.01
N ALA A 2 13.42 -5.26 -1.73
CA ALA A 2 13.07 -4.15 -0.88
C ALA A 2 13.82 -2.88 -1.33
N LEU A 3 13.49 -1.71 -0.78
CA LEU A 3 14.21 -0.46 -1.05
C LEU A 3 15.45 -0.29 -0.16
N ASP A 4 15.87 -1.36 0.51
CA ASP A 4 16.98 -1.44 1.49
C ASP A 4 18.31 -1.92 0.88
N TYR A 5 18.43 -1.97 -0.45
CA TYR A 5 19.65 -2.43 -1.12
C TYR A 5 20.82 -1.48 -0.89
N SER A 6 22.01 -2.03 -0.66
CA SER A 6 23.23 -1.24 -0.36
C SER A 6 23.94 -0.70 -1.61
N ASN A 7 23.76 -1.34 -2.77
CA ASN A 7 24.48 -1.00 -4.00
C ASN A 7 23.77 0.13 -4.78
N PRO A 8 24.37 1.33 -4.91
CA PRO A 8 23.75 2.48 -5.58
C PRO A 8 23.63 2.30 -7.11
N HIS A 9 24.36 1.36 -7.70
CA HIS A 9 24.28 1.05 -9.13
C HIS A 9 23.22 -0.01 -9.45
N MET A 10 22.56 -0.58 -8.44
CA MET A 10 21.52 -1.58 -8.64
C MET A 10 20.30 -0.95 -9.29
N SER A 11 19.79 -1.59 -10.35
CA SER A 11 18.57 -1.16 -11.04
C SER A 11 17.51 -2.25 -10.94
N PRO A 12 16.46 -2.08 -10.12
CA PRO A 12 15.38 -3.07 -9.97
C PRO A 12 14.72 -3.44 -11.31
N PHE A 13 14.62 -2.47 -12.23
CA PHE A 13 14.13 -2.72 -13.58
C PHE A 13 15.04 -3.70 -14.34
N ARG A 14 16.36 -3.47 -14.36
CA ARG A 14 17.31 -4.35 -15.05
C ARG A 14 17.36 -5.74 -14.40
N GLU A 15 17.26 -5.81 -13.08
CA GLU A 15 17.17 -7.08 -12.36
C GLU A 15 15.94 -7.90 -12.76
N PHE A 16 14.78 -7.24 -12.90
CA PHE A 16 13.58 -7.90 -13.42
C PHE A 16 13.74 -8.33 -14.89
N GLN A 17 14.39 -7.52 -15.74
CA GLN A 17 14.70 -7.94 -17.11
C GLN A 17 15.64 -9.16 -17.15
N ARG A 18 16.66 -9.18 -16.28
CA ARG A 18 17.60 -10.30 -16.12
C ARG A 18 16.88 -11.57 -15.68
N MET A 19 15.97 -11.46 -14.72
CA MET A 19 15.16 -12.58 -14.23
C MET A 19 14.42 -13.30 -15.37
N LYS A 20 13.85 -12.56 -16.33
CA LYS A 20 13.13 -13.15 -17.48
C LYS A 20 13.99 -14.03 -18.38
N HIS A 21 15.32 -13.86 -18.36
CA HIS A 21 16.26 -14.68 -19.13
C HIS A 21 16.72 -15.94 -18.38
N HIS A 22 16.35 -16.10 -17.11
CA HIS A 22 16.62 -17.33 -16.38
C HIS A 22 15.87 -18.49 -17.07
N PRO A 23 16.49 -19.69 -17.24
CA PRO A 23 15.94 -20.78 -18.07
C PRO A 23 14.47 -21.10 -17.78
N HIS A 24 14.11 -21.18 -16.49
CA HIS A 24 12.74 -21.46 -16.07
C HIS A 24 11.69 -20.43 -16.55
N PHE A 25 12.05 -19.14 -16.59
CA PHE A 25 11.13 -18.10 -17.06
C PHE A 25 11.20 -17.93 -18.57
N ALA A 26 12.40 -18.08 -19.15
CA ALA A 26 12.61 -17.94 -20.59
C ALA A 26 11.78 -18.95 -21.39
N GLU A 27 11.70 -20.20 -20.91
CA GLU A 27 10.87 -21.24 -21.52
C GLU A 27 9.39 -20.83 -21.61
N ILE A 28 8.85 -20.24 -20.53
CA ILE A 28 7.45 -19.81 -20.45
C ILE A 28 7.18 -18.57 -21.33
N LEU A 29 8.16 -17.68 -21.47
CA LEU A 29 7.99 -16.38 -22.12
C LEU A 29 8.35 -16.37 -23.62
N THR A 30 9.01 -17.41 -24.13
CA THR A 30 9.45 -17.49 -25.53
C THR A 30 8.25 -17.47 -26.48
N GLY A 31 8.30 -16.62 -27.52
CA GLY A 31 7.19 -16.40 -28.45
C GLY A 31 6.09 -15.46 -27.95
N GLY A 32 6.13 -15.06 -26.68
CA GLY A 32 5.23 -14.06 -26.11
C GLY A 32 5.58 -12.62 -26.49
N ASN A 33 4.58 -11.74 -26.52
CA ASN A 33 4.78 -10.29 -26.71
C ASN A 33 4.34 -9.52 -25.46
N ARG A 34 5.14 -8.53 -25.06
CA ARG A 34 4.85 -7.67 -23.89
C ARG A 34 3.87 -6.57 -24.28
N ILE A 35 2.66 -6.62 -23.73
CA ILE A 35 1.61 -5.63 -23.99
C ILE A 35 1.67 -4.39 -23.08
N SER A 36 2.20 -4.51 -21.87
CA SER A 36 2.23 -3.41 -20.90
C SER A 36 3.37 -3.56 -19.89
N TYR A 37 3.62 -2.50 -19.12
CA TYR A 37 4.57 -2.48 -18.01
C TYR A 37 4.07 -1.51 -16.95
N GLY A 38 4.26 -1.85 -15.68
CA GLY A 38 3.96 -0.99 -14.54
C GLY A 38 4.87 -1.30 -13.37
N ALA A 39 5.07 -0.32 -12.51
CA ALA A 39 5.82 -0.45 -11.27
C ALA A 39 5.12 0.32 -10.16
N ARG A 40 5.16 -0.21 -8.94
CA ARG A 40 4.63 0.44 -7.74
C ARG A 40 5.47 0.03 -6.54
N VAL A 41 5.65 0.97 -5.61
CA VAL A 41 6.22 0.67 -4.29
C VAL A 41 5.20 -0.06 -3.40
N LEU A 42 5.71 -0.91 -2.50
CA LEU A 42 4.93 -1.67 -1.53
C LEU A 42 5.54 -1.43 -0.14
N ASN A 43 4.70 -1.45 0.90
CA ASN A 43 5.17 -1.26 2.26
C ASN A 43 5.77 -2.54 2.82
N GLU A 44 6.96 -2.47 3.37
CA GLU A 44 7.63 -3.64 3.96
C GLU A 44 8.00 -3.50 5.43
N GLY A 45 7.69 -2.36 6.05
CA GLY A 45 7.96 -2.09 7.47
C GLY A 45 7.14 -2.93 8.46
N GLY A 46 6.16 -3.71 7.98
CA GLY A 46 5.35 -4.59 8.81
C GLY A 46 4.57 -3.83 9.89
N PHE A 47 4.30 -4.53 11.01
CA PHE A 47 3.55 -3.96 12.13
C PHE A 47 4.30 -2.81 12.82
N GLN A 48 5.63 -2.89 12.84
CA GLN A 48 6.52 -1.92 13.46
C GLN A 48 6.51 -0.56 12.75
N GLY A 49 6.15 -0.54 11.46
CA GLY A 49 6.05 0.68 10.67
C GLY A 49 4.70 1.39 10.76
N ILE A 50 3.74 0.90 11.56
CA ILE A 50 2.39 1.48 11.63
C ILE A 50 2.39 2.73 12.52
N PRO A 51 2.04 3.92 11.98
CA PRO A 51 2.01 5.17 12.74
C PRO A 51 0.70 5.33 13.52
N ARG A 52 0.57 6.46 14.24
CA ARG A 52 -0.73 6.90 14.75
C ARG A 52 -1.71 7.08 13.58
N LEU A 53 -2.87 6.45 13.68
CA LEU A 53 -3.82 6.34 12.56
C LEU A 53 -4.81 7.50 12.45
N THR A 54 -4.92 8.35 13.47
CA THR A 54 -5.91 9.42 13.52
C THR A 54 -5.29 10.75 13.94
N MET A 55 -5.89 11.82 13.44
CA MET A 55 -5.62 13.21 13.82
C MET A 55 -6.95 13.98 13.78
N PRO A 56 -7.04 15.19 14.37
CA PRO A 56 -8.26 15.99 14.29
C PRO A 56 -8.71 16.15 12.83
N GLY A 57 -9.94 15.71 12.53
CA GLY A 57 -10.52 15.79 11.19
C GLY A 57 -10.00 14.78 10.15
N ALA A 58 -9.08 13.87 10.49
CA ALA A 58 -8.54 12.91 9.50
C ALA A 58 -8.14 11.55 10.07
N ALA A 59 -8.19 10.53 9.22
CA ALA A 59 -7.76 9.16 9.52
C ALA A 59 -6.96 8.56 8.36
N LEU A 60 -5.94 7.77 8.69
CA LEU A 60 -5.12 7.03 7.74
C LEU A 60 -5.67 5.60 7.57
N ILE A 61 -5.96 5.23 6.33
CA ILE A 61 -6.50 3.92 5.95
C ILE A 61 -5.69 3.30 4.81
N GLY A 62 -5.93 2.02 4.51
CA GLY A 62 -5.36 1.40 3.33
C GLY A 62 -3.89 1.03 3.47
N CYS A 63 -3.16 1.18 2.38
CA CYS A 63 -1.71 1.02 2.36
C CYS A 63 -0.97 2.26 2.91
N SER A 64 -1.64 3.40 3.11
CA SER A 64 -0.95 4.62 3.60
C SER A 64 -0.29 4.42 4.97
N PRO A 65 -0.95 3.81 5.98
CA PRO A 65 -0.32 3.53 7.28
C PRO A 65 0.44 2.19 7.34
N GLY A 66 0.58 1.46 6.22
CA GLY A 66 1.43 0.26 6.19
C GLY A 66 0.77 -1.10 6.46
N PHE A 67 -0.55 -1.26 6.30
CA PHE A 67 -1.24 -2.55 6.55
C PHE A 67 -1.00 -3.67 5.51
N LEU A 68 0.17 -3.72 4.88
CA LEU A 68 0.54 -4.82 3.98
C LEU A 68 1.07 -6.02 4.78
N ASN A 69 0.53 -7.22 4.54
CA ASN A 69 1.19 -8.44 4.99
C ASN A 69 2.29 -8.80 3.99
N VAL A 70 3.54 -8.51 4.35
CA VAL A 70 4.73 -8.68 3.49
C VAL A 70 4.95 -10.15 3.12
N MET A 71 4.91 -11.04 4.12
CA MET A 71 5.18 -12.47 3.93
C MET A 71 4.19 -13.15 2.98
N LYS A 72 2.94 -12.68 2.97
CA LYS A 72 1.90 -13.20 2.08
C LYS A 72 1.74 -12.38 0.80
N VAL A 73 2.40 -11.22 0.68
CA VAL A 73 2.18 -10.22 -0.37
C VAL A 73 0.69 -9.87 -0.51
N LYS A 74 0.00 -9.67 0.63
CA LYS A 74 -1.45 -9.38 0.66
C LYS A 74 -1.73 -8.11 1.44
N GLY A 75 -2.26 -7.09 0.76
CA GLY A 75 -2.63 -5.81 1.38
C GLY A 75 -4.05 -5.34 1.07
N VAL A 76 -4.63 -5.81 -0.04
CA VAL A 76 -5.95 -5.36 -0.51
C VAL A 76 -7.05 -5.60 0.52
N HIS A 77 -7.12 -6.81 1.08
CA HIS A 77 -8.10 -7.17 2.11
C HIS A 77 -7.99 -6.28 3.37
N ASN A 78 -6.78 -5.99 3.83
CA ASN A 78 -6.55 -5.08 4.95
C ASN A 78 -6.92 -3.65 4.60
N ALA A 79 -6.62 -3.21 3.37
CA ALA A 79 -6.97 -1.88 2.91
C ALA A 79 -8.50 -1.67 2.85
N ILE A 80 -9.24 -2.66 2.32
CA ILE A 80 -10.69 -2.65 2.33
C ILE A 80 -11.23 -2.65 3.76
N ARG A 81 -10.66 -3.50 4.63
CA ARG A 81 -11.13 -3.62 6.02
C ARG A 81 -10.95 -2.33 6.81
N THR A 82 -9.80 -1.68 6.66
CA THR A 82 -9.51 -0.40 7.34
C THR A 82 -10.41 0.72 6.83
N GLY A 83 -10.69 0.78 5.52
CA GLY A 83 -11.67 1.71 4.96
C GLY A 83 -13.08 1.49 5.50
N ARG A 84 -13.53 0.23 5.60
CA ARG A 84 -14.84 -0.11 6.17
C ARG A 84 -14.96 0.33 7.64
N ILE A 85 -13.95 0.01 8.45
CA ILE A 85 -13.94 0.38 9.88
C ILE A 85 -13.97 1.90 10.03
N ALA A 86 -13.17 2.64 9.24
CA ALA A 86 -13.17 4.09 9.27
C ALA A 86 -14.56 4.66 8.90
N ALA A 87 -15.19 4.14 7.86
CA ALA A 87 -16.52 4.57 7.43
C ALA A 87 -17.60 4.27 8.50
N GLU A 88 -17.60 3.06 9.07
CA GLU A 88 -18.54 2.68 10.15
C GLU A 88 -18.40 3.61 11.36
N THR A 89 -17.16 3.88 11.79
CA THR A 89 -16.89 4.76 12.93
C THR A 89 -17.29 6.21 12.67
N ILE A 90 -16.91 6.77 11.51
CA ILE A 90 -17.24 8.16 11.15
C ILE A 90 -18.75 8.34 11.03
N PHE A 91 -19.42 7.42 10.34
CA PHE A 91 -20.87 7.49 10.18
C PHE A 91 -21.61 7.39 11.52
N SER A 92 -21.17 6.49 12.40
CA SER A 92 -21.76 6.36 13.74
C SER A 92 -21.64 7.66 14.54
N GLU A 93 -20.50 8.34 14.49
CA GLU A 93 -20.26 9.59 15.22
C GLU A 93 -21.09 10.75 14.65
N LEU A 94 -21.20 10.85 13.32
CA LEU A 94 -22.03 11.87 12.66
C LEU A 94 -23.51 11.71 13.01
N MET A 95 -23.99 10.47 13.16
CA MET A 95 -25.38 10.19 13.51
C MET A 95 -25.68 10.39 15.00
N SER A 96 -24.72 10.15 15.89
CA SER A 96 -24.89 10.37 17.33
C SER A 96 -24.79 11.84 17.72
N ASN A 97 -24.07 12.65 16.94
CA ASN A 97 -23.69 14.00 17.32
C ASN A 97 -24.00 15.03 16.21
N PRO A 98 -25.28 15.43 16.04
CA PRO A 98 -25.73 16.28 14.92
C PRO A 98 -25.17 17.72 14.94
N ASN A 99 -24.45 18.13 15.98
CA ASN A 99 -23.83 19.46 16.08
C ASN A 99 -22.41 19.54 15.47
N ILE A 100 -21.90 18.46 14.84
CA ILE A 100 -20.57 18.46 14.20
C ILE A 100 -20.52 19.36 12.94
N THR A 101 -21.66 19.86 12.45
CA THR A 101 -21.74 20.66 11.21
C THR A 101 -21.61 22.17 11.36
N SER A 102 -21.26 22.71 12.53
CA SER A 102 -21.02 24.16 12.69
C SER A 102 -19.54 24.50 12.59
N GLU A 103 -19.23 25.47 11.73
CA GLU A 103 -17.94 26.11 11.50
C GLU A 103 -17.26 26.54 12.82
N ASP A 104 -16.30 25.75 13.30
CA ASP A 104 -15.23 26.26 14.17
C ASP A 104 -13.96 26.37 13.35
N GLY A 105 -13.99 27.33 12.42
CA GLY A 105 -12.78 27.95 11.90
C GLY A 105 -12.19 28.84 12.98
N ASN A 106 -11.23 28.33 13.76
CA ASN A 106 -10.23 29.18 14.39
C ASN A 106 -8.96 28.40 14.77
N VAL A 107 -7.90 28.71 13.99
CA VAL A 107 -6.47 28.42 14.20
C VAL A 107 -5.99 26.99 13.93
#